data_AF-A0A2M8B065-F1
#
_entry.id   AF-A0A2M8B065-F1
#
_cell.length_a   1.000
_cell.length_b   1.000
_cell.length_c   1.000
_cell.angle_alpha   90.00
_cell.angle_beta   90.00
_cell.angle_gamma   90.00
#
_symmetry.space_group_name_H-M   'P 1'
#
loop_
_entity.id
_entity.type
_entity.pdbx_description
1 polymer ?
#
loop_
_entity_poly.entity_id
_entity_poly.type
_entity_poly.pdbx_seq_one_letter_code
_entity_poly.pdbx_strand_id
1 'polypeptide(L)'
;MKKILLLPFCLSREAQEMAEALAAEEGYVVVVARSTARALAEVRRHAGPPGSGAPVRIVGVVCDGRAKKVWAGLVLLKARQWGKRLLRRRVRRIELARVAITGGTKSLFGRRQCHVGWNEPDAFGLRRALRGGDTFMTV
;
A
#
# COMPACT_ATOMS: atom_id res chain seq x y z
N MET A 1 -3.92 -14.51 7.41
CA MET A 1 -3.67 -13.06 7.22
C MET A 1 -4.05 -12.69 5.80
N LYS A 2 -4.79 -11.59 5.56
CA LYS A 2 -5.07 -11.11 4.20
C LYS A 2 -3.89 -10.25 3.73
N LYS A 3 -3.40 -10.47 2.51
CA LYS A 3 -2.24 -9.79 1.94
C LYS A 3 -2.66 -9.02 0.68
N ILE A 4 -2.38 -7.73 0.63
CA ILE A 4 -2.79 -6.83 -0.46
C ILE A 4 -1.57 -6.05 -0.94
N LEU A 5 -1.29 -6.09 -2.24
CA LEU A 5 -0.29 -5.24 -2.88
C LEU A 5 -1.04 -4.13 -3.64
N LEU A 6 -0.74 -2.87 -3.31
CA LEU A 6 -1.28 -1.71 -3.98
C LEU A 6 -0.23 -1.17 -4.96
N LEU A 7 -0.55 -1.25 -6.24
CA LEU A 7 0.26 -0.70 -7.32
C LEU A 7 -0.34 0.62 -7.83
N PRO A 8 0.48 1.63 -8.14
CA PRO A 8 0.01 2.81 -8.83
C PRO A 8 -0.17 2.49 -10.33
N PHE A 9 -1.17 3.10 -10.96
CA PHE A 9 -1.45 2.89 -12.40
C PHE A 9 -0.33 3.38 -13.34
N CYS A 10 0.68 4.07 -12.81
CA CYS A 10 1.73 4.71 -13.58
C CYS A 10 2.94 3.80 -13.84
N LEU A 11 2.98 2.59 -13.28
CA LEU A 11 4.04 1.62 -13.53
C LEU A 11 4.04 1.16 -15.00
N SER A 12 5.21 0.82 -15.53
CA SER A 12 5.31 0.14 -16.82
C SER A 12 4.61 -1.21 -16.80
N ARG A 13 4.25 -1.72 -17.97
CA ARG A 13 3.61 -3.03 -18.08
C ARG A 13 4.53 -4.12 -17.52
N GLU A 14 5.80 -4.09 -17.90
CA GLU A 14 6.84 -5.00 -17.40
C GLU A 14 7.00 -4.91 -15.88
N ALA A 15 7.00 -3.69 -15.32
CA ALA A 15 7.07 -3.50 -13.88
C ALA A 15 5.82 -4.01 -13.14
N GLN A 16 4.63 -3.88 -13.73
CA GLN A 16 3.39 -4.45 -13.18
C GLN A 16 3.44 -5.97 -13.21
N GLU A 17 3.81 -6.57 -14.34
CA GLU A 17 3.92 -8.03 -14.49
C GLU A 17 4.95 -8.62 -13.52
N MET A 18 6.12 -7.97 -13.37
CA MET A 18 7.12 -8.35 -12.35
C MET A 18 6.53 -8.27 -10.93
N ALA A 19 5.84 -7.17 -10.60
CA ALA A 19 5.26 -7.00 -9.27
C ALA A 19 4.14 -8.01 -8.99
N GLU A 20 3.36 -8.38 -10.01
CA GLU A 20 2.32 -9.40 -9.93
C GLU A 20 2.91 -10.80 -9.71
N ALA A 21 4.00 -11.15 -10.41
CA ALA A 21 4.70 -12.41 -10.19
C ALA A 21 5.23 -12.53 -8.75
N LEU A 22 5.93 -11.50 -8.25
CA LEU A 22 6.42 -11.48 -6.88
C LEU A 22 5.29 -11.51 -5.85
N ALA A 23 4.16 -10.85 -6.14
CA ALA A 23 2.99 -10.87 -5.29
C ALA A 23 2.36 -12.27 -5.22
N ALA A 24 2.27 -12.96 -6.36
CA ALA A 24 1.72 -14.31 -6.45
C ALA A 24 2.53 -15.32 -5.63
N GLU A 25 3.87 -15.25 -5.70
CA GLU A 25 4.78 -16.07 -4.88
C GLU A 25 4.48 -15.96 -3.38
N GLU A 26 4.13 -14.75 -2.92
CA GLU A 26 3.89 -14.45 -1.52
C GLU A 26 2.40 -14.49 -1.11
N GLY A 27 1.50 -14.85 -2.05
CA GLY A 27 0.05 -14.95 -1.83
C GLY A 27 -0.65 -13.61 -1.64
N TYR A 28 -0.15 -12.54 -2.28
CA TYR A 28 -0.75 -11.21 -2.27
C TYR A 28 -1.80 -11.06 -3.37
N VAL A 29 -2.92 -10.42 -3.04
CA VAL A 29 -3.85 -9.91 -4.04
C VAL A 29 -3.35 -8.56 -4.54
N VAL A 30 -3.22 -8.40 -5.85
CA VAL A 30 -2.77 -7.15 -6.47
C VAL A 30 -3.95 -6.25 -6.79
N VAL A 31 -3.83 -4.98 -6.40
CA VAL A 31 -4.82 -3.93 -6.66
C VAL A 31 -4.12 -2.76 -7.34
N VAL A 32 -4.48 -2.51 -8.60
CA VAL A 32 -3.97 -1.36 -9.36
C VAL A 32 -4.84 -0.12 -9.09
N ALA A 33 -4.26 0.87 -8.42
CA ALA A 33 -4.91 2.09 -7.99
C ALA A 33 -5.06 3.10 -9.12
N ARG A 34 -6.09 2.92 -9.98
CA ARG A 34 -6.47 3.91 -11.01
C ARG A 34 -7.02 5.21 -10.42
N SER A 35 -7.61 5.13 -9.23
CA SER A 35 -8.02 6.29 -8.42
C SER A 35 -7.95 5.95 -6.94
N THR A 36 -7.85 6.96 -6.07
CA THR A 36 -7.84 6.74 -4.61
C THR A 36 -9.12 6.08 -4.12
N ALA A 37 -10.28 6.51 -4.63
CA ALA A 37 -11.58 5.97 -4.23
C ALA A 37 -11.71 4.49 -4.60
N ARG A 38 -11.34 4.12 -5.84
CA ARG A 38 -11.38 2.73 -6.31
C ARG A 38 -10.41 1.85 -5.53
N ALA A 39 -9.18 2.33 -5.29
CA ALA A 39 -8.20 1.60 -4.48
C ALA A 39 -8.73 1.30 -3.08
N LEU A 40 -9.36 2.28 -2.43
CA LEU A 40 -9.95 2.09 -1.10
C LEU A 40 -11.12 1.10 -1.11
N ALA A 41 -11.96 1.13 -2.15
CA ALA A 41 -13.08 0.18 -2.29
C ALA A 41 -12.57 -1.26 -2.46
N GLU A 42 -11.57 -1.48 -3.31
CA GLU A 42 -10.95 -2.80 -3.51
C GLU A 42 -10.24 -3.29 -2.25
N VAL A 43 -9.47 -2.42 -1.58
CA VAL A 43 -8.84 -2.77 -0.29
C VAL A 43 -9.89 -3.19 0.73
N ARG A 44 -11.01 -2.47 0.84
CA ARG A 44 -12.09 -2.83 1.77
C ARG A 44 -12.72 -4.17 1.41
N ARG A 45 -12.95 -4.44 0.12
CA ARG A 45 -13.48 -5.70 -0.38
C ARG A 45 -12.56 -6.88 -0.01
N HIS A 46 -11.26 -6.77 -0.28
CA HIS A 46 -10.30 -7.84 0.00
C HIS A 46 -9.95 -8.00 1.48
N ALA A 47 -9.92 -6.89 2.23
CA ALA A 47 -9.71 -6.92 3.66
C ALA A 47 -10.89 -7.56 4.41
N GLY A 48 -12.06 -7.67 3.79
CA GLY A 48 -13.26 -8.26 4.38
C GLY A 48 -13.92 -7.38 5.45
N PRO A 49 -15.11 -7.79 5.93
CA PRO A 49 -16.00 -6.94 6.72
C PRO A 49 -15.34 -6.42 8.01
N PRO A 50 -15.63 -5.18 8.41
CA PRO A 50 -15.22 -4.66 9.72
C PRO A 50 -15.69 -5.60 10.83
N GLY A 51 -14.78 -6.10 11.67
CA GLY A 51 -15.12 -7.00 12.78
C GLY A 51 -14.62 -8.44 12.62
N SER A 52 -14.16 -8.86 11.43
CA SER A 52 -13.62 -10.23 11.26
C SER A 52 -12.38 -10.54 12.11
N GLY A 53 -11.72 -9.53 12.68
CA GLY A 53 -10.50 -9.65 13.48
C GLY A 53 -9.24 -10.08 12.69
N ALA A 54 -9.41 -10.70 11.52
CA ALA A 54 -8.33 -11.23 10.71
C ALA A 54 -7.29 -10.15 10.34
N PRO A 55 -5.99 -10.35 10.64
CA PRO A 55 -4.95 -9.40 10.30
C PRO A 55 -4.86 -9.15 8.80
N VAL A 56 -4.58 -7.89 8.42
CA VAL A 56 -4.40 -7.47 7.03
C VAL A 56 -3.02 -6.85 6.88
N ARG A 57 -2.29 -7.27 5.85
CA ARG A 57 -1.02 -6.69 5.43
C ARG A 57 -1.20 -5.99 4.08
N ILE A 58 -0.81 -4.73 4.01
CA ILE A 58 -0.90 -3.91 2.80
C ILE A 58 0.50 -3.40 2.46
N VAL A 59 1.00 -3.80 1.30
CA VAL A 59 2.24 -3.28 0.73
C VAL A 59 1.84 -2.24 -0.32
N GLY A 60 2.30 -1.00 -0.19
CA GLY A 60 1.99 0.06 -1.14
C GLY A 60 3.21 0.52 -1.92
N VAL A 61 3.17 0.40 -3.25
CA VAL A 61 4.14 1.05 -4.13
C VAL A 61 3.69 2.50 -4.33
N VAL A 62 4.50 3.47 -3.91
CA VAL A 62 4.14 4.88 -3.93
C VAL A 62 5.33 5.76 -4.28
N CYS A 63 5.07 6.84 -5.01
CA CYS A 63 6.03 7.94 -5.13
C CYS A 63 6.06 8.79 -3.84
N ASP A 64 7.17 9.52 -3.62
CA ASP A 64 7.37 10.36 -2.44
C ASP A 64 6.23 11.37 -2.19
N GLY A 65 5.71 11.98 -3.25
CA GLY A 65 4.60 12.94 -3.15
C GLY A 65 3.30 12.30 -2.66
N ARG A 66 3.02 11.05 -3.07
CA ARG A 66 1.86 10.28 -2.60
C ARG A 66 2.11 9.72 -1.20
N ALA A 67 3.35 9.34 -0.88
CA ALA A 67 3.73 8.85 0.43
C ALA A 67 3.41 9.87 1.54
N LYS A 68 3.66 11.16 1.34
CA LYS A 68 3.30 12.23 2.30
C LYS A 68 1.80 12.31 2.57
N LYS A 69 0.98 12.22 1.53
CA LYS A 69 -0.49 12.27 1.66
C LYS A 69 -1.03 11.01 2.33
N VAL A 70 -0.47 9.85 1.99
CA VAL A 70 -0.80 8.59 2.65
C VAL A 70 -0.44 8.68 4.13
N TRP A 71 0.76 9.19 4.46
CA TRP A 71 1.20 9.36 5.85
C TRP A 71 0.21 10.17 6.70
N ALA A 72 -0.27 11.31 6.19
CA ALA A 72 -1.31 12.10 6.88
C ALA A 72 -2.60 11.28 7.13
N GLY A 73 -3.05 10.50 6.14
CA GLY A 73 -4.18 9.59 6.29
C GLY A 73 -3.93 8.44 7.28
N LEU A 74 -2.69 7.95 7.37
CA LEU A 74 -2.30 6.90 8.32
C LEU A 74 -2.24 7.39 9.75
N VAL A 75 -1.77 8.63 9.98
CA VAL A 75 -1.83 9.29 11.29
C VAL A 75 -3.28 9.39 11.77
N LEU A 76 -4.20 9.81 10.87
CA LEU A 76 -5.63 9.86 11.19
C LEU A 76 -6.21 8.46 11.50
N LEU A 77 -5.80 7.43 10.75
CA LEU A 77 -6.21 6.04 11.01
C LEU A 77 -5.74 5.56 12.39
N LYS A 78 -4.48 5.85 12.76
CA LYS A 78 -3.92 5.51 14.06
C LYS A 78 -4.69 6.20 15.20
N ALA A 79 -4.98 7.49 15.05
CA ALA A 79 -5.80 8.24 16.01
C ALA A 79 -7.21 7.63 16.15
N ARG A 80 -7.87 7.29 15.03
CA ARG A 80 -9.19 6.65 15.07
C ARG A 80 -9.15 5.27 15.71
N GLN A 81 -8.11 4.47 15.47
CA GLN A 81 -7.96 3.17 16.10
C GLN A 81 -7.69 3.29 17.60
N TRP A 82 -6.89 4.27 18.01
CA TRP A 82 -6.69 4.60 19.42
C TRP A 82 -8.01 4.94 20.11
N GLY A 83 -8.84 5.80 19.50
CA GLY A 83 -10.18 6.09 20.01
C GLY A 83 -11.10 4.86 20.09
N LYS A 84 -11.01 3.94 19.13
CA LYS A 84 -11.74 2.66 19.18
C LYS A 84 -11.27 1.75 20.32
N ARG A 85 -9.96 1.71 20.60
CA ARG A 85 -9.40 0.96 21.74
C ARG A 85 -9.88 1.55 23.07
N LEU A 86 -9.91 2.88 23.18
CA LEU A 86 -10.42 3.58 24.36
C LEU A 86 -11.89 3.22 24.63
N LEU A 87 -12.68 3.05 23.57
CA LEU A 87 -14.08 2.62 23.62
C LEU A 87 -14.28 1.09 23.67
N ARG A 88 -13.22 0.30 23.99
CA ARG A 88 -13.22 -1.19 24.04
C ARG A 88 -13.76 -1.89 22.77
N ARG A 89 -13.75 -1.22 21.61
CA ARG A 89 -14.18 -1.82 20.35
C ARG A 89 -13.05 -2.67 19.75
N ARG A 90 -13.39 -3.83 19.19
CA ARG A 90 -12.39 -4.70 18.51
C ARG A 90 -11.68 -3.94 17.39
N VAL A 91 -10.35 -3.89 17.47
CA VAL A 91 -9.48 -3.29 16.46
C VAL A 91 -8.74 -4.43 15.75
N ARG A 92 -8.73 -4.38 14.42
CA ARG A 92 -8.00 -5.33 13.57
C ARG A 92 -6.55 -4.88 13.44
N ARG A 93 -5.61 -5.82 13.54
CA ARG A 93 -4.19 -5.59 13.21
C ARG A 93 -4.02 -5.30 11.72
N ILE A 94 -3.47 -4.14 11.40
CA ILE A 94 -3.11 -3.73 10.05
C ILE A 94 -1.61 -3.49 9.99
N GLU A 95 -0.94 -4.20 9.09
CA GLU A 95 0.48 -4.01 8.77
C GLU A 95 0.61 -3.26 7.46
N LEU A 96 1.42 -2.20 7.46
CA LEU A 96 1.68 -1.39 6.29
C LEU A 96 3.17 -1.39 5.97
N ALA A 97 3.49 -1.72 4.72
CA ALA A 97 4.82 -1.56 4.16
C ALA A 97 4.75 -0.62 2.95
N ARG A 98 5.84 0.09 2.69
CA ARG A 98 5.95 1.03 1.56
C ARG A 98 7.12 0.65 0.68
N VAL A 99 6.95 0.80 -0.61
CA VAL A 99 7.98 0.58 -1.62
C VAL A 99 8.04 1.83 -2.49
N ALA A 100 9.25 2.35 -2.68
CA ALA A 100 9.47 3.52 -3.52
C ALA A 100 9.48 3.13 -5.01
N ILE A 101 9.16 4.10 -5.86
CA ILE A 101 9.36 4.01 -7.31
C ILE A 101 10.79 4.46 -7.61
N THR A 102 11.55 3.67 -8.38
CA THR A 102 12.84 4.04 -8.96
C THR A 102 12.62 4.95 -10.17
N GLY A 103 13.33 6.08 -10.23
CA GLY A 103 13.29 6.96 -11.42
C GLY A 103 12.20 8.04 -11.46
N GLY A 104 11.91 8.71 -10.35
CA GLY A 104 11.06 9.91 -10.35
C GLY A 104 11.32 10.79 -9.13
N THR A 105 11.98 11.93 -9.34
CA THR A 105 12.51 12.79 -8.26
C THR A 105 11.46 13.72 -7.63
N LYS A 106 11.70 13.99 -6.34
CA LYS A 106 10.92 14.76 -5.37
C LYS A 106 10.38 16.10 -5.89
N SER A 107 9.10 16.35 -5.61
CA SER A 107 8.57 17.70 -5.44
C SER A 107 7.67 17.74 -4.20
N LEU A 108 7.89 18.77 -3.38
CA LEU A 108 7.16 19.03 -2.13
C LEU A 108 5.66 19.32 -2.35
N PHE A 109 5.23 19.66 -3.57
CA PHE A 109 3.89 20.19 -3.87
C PHE A 109 3.20 19.61 -5.11
N GLY A 110 3.62 18.44 -5.58
CA GLY A 110 2.90 17.70 -6.62
C GLY A 110 3.51 17.83 -8.01
N ARG A 111 3.62 16.65 -8.64
CA ARG A 111 4.01 16.31 -10.02
C ARG A 111 5.27 16.97 -10.58
N ARG A 112 6.35 16.19 -10.71
CA ARG A 112 7.27 16.23 -11.86
C ARG A 112 7.68 14.81 -12.26
N GLN A 113 7.59 14.55 -13.58
CA GLN A 113 7.92 13.32 -14.31
C GLN A 113 7.40 12.01 -13.69
N CYS A 114 6.07 11.88 -13.64
CA CYS A 114 5.45 10.56 -13.56
C CYS A 114 5.06 10.17 -14.99
N HIS A 115 5.92 9.44 -15.68
CA HIS A 115 5.64 8.94 -17.02
C HIS A 115 4.73 7.71 -16.87
N VAL A 116 3.43 7.92 -17.07
CA VAL A 116 2.44 6.85 -16.94
C VAL A 116 2.81 5.73 -17.91
N GLY A 117 3.03 4.52 -17.38
CA GLY A 117 3.44 3.37 -18.17
C GLY A 117 4.95 3.16 -18.30
N TRP A 118 5.77 3.92 -17.55
CA TRP A 118 7.24 3.85 -17.63
C TRP A 118 7.93 3.77 -16.26
N ASN A 119 7.18 3.93 -15.17
CA ASN A 119 7.77 3.91 -13.83
C ASN A 119 8.07 2.48 -13.39
N GLU A 120 9.10 2.31 -12.57
CA GLU A 120 9.50 1.02 -12.00
C GLU A 120 9.51 1.10 -10.47
N PRO A 121 9.11 0.04 -9.74
CA PRO A 121 9.34 -0.03 -8.30
C PRO A 121 10.80 -0.40 -8.02
N ASP A 122 11.31 -0.03 -6.84
CA ASP A 122 12.52 -0.66 -6.29
C ASP A 122 12.26 -2.17 -6.13
N ALA A 123 12.78 -2.98 -7.06
CA ALA A 123 12.53 -4.42 -7.12
C ALA A 123 13.03 -5.14 -5.86
N PHE A 124 14.18 -4.72 -5.32
CA PHE A 124 14.73 -5.32 -4.10
C PHE A 124 13.89 -4.92 -2.88
N GLY A 125 13.52 -3.64 -2.76
CA GLY A 125 12.59 -3.17 -1.74
C GLY A 125 11.21 -3.83 -1.82
N LEU A 126 10.69 -4.05 -3.02
CA LEU A 126 9.41 -4.73 -3.24
C LEU A 126 9.45 -6.17 -2.72
N ARG A 127 10.49 -6.93 -3.11
CA ARG A 127 10.66 -8.32 -2.67
C ARG A 127 10.79 -8.41 -1.14
N ARG A 128 11.57 -7.52 -0.51
CA ARG A 128 11.69 -7.48 0.95
C ARG A 128 10.36 -7.15 1.63
N ALA A 129 9.63 -6.15 1.12
CA ALA A 129 8.35 -5.74 1.68
C ALA A 129 7.27 -6.84 1.59
N LEU A 130 7.23 -7.58 0.48
CA LEU A 130 6.30 -8.70 0.30
C LEU A 130 6.61 -9.88 1.26
N ARG A 131 7.89 -10.14 1.54
CA ARG A 131 8.33 -11.18 2.50
C ARG A 131 8.08 -10.86 3.98
N GLY A 132 7.59 -9.67 4.30
CA GLY A 132 7.33 -9.25 5.69
C GLY A 132 8.22 -8.10 6.18
N GLY A 133 9.27 -7.75 5.43
CA GLY A 133 10.15 -6.64 5.72
C GLY A 133 9.50 -5.26 5.54
N ASP A 134 10.26 -4.21 5.83
CA ASP A 134 9.91 -2.80 5.54
C ASP A 134 8.53 -2.35 6.06
N THR A 135 8.06 -3.01 7.13
CA THR A 135 6.81 -2.64 7.81
C THR A 135 7.06 -1.39 8.62
N PHE A 136 6.51 -0.27 8.16
CA PHE A 136 6.71 1.03 8.82
C PHE A 136 5.59 1.35 9.82
N MET A 137 4.46 0.63 9.76
CA MET A 137 3.36 0.83 10.69
C MET A 137 2.59 -0.46 10.95
N THR A 138 2.34 -0.72 12.23
CA THR A 138 1.43 -1.74 12.73
C THR A 138 0.41 -1.07 13.65
N VAL A 139 -0.88 -1.19 13.33
CA VAL A 139 -1.98 -0.58 14.10
C VAL A 139 -3.08 -1.58 14.43
#